data_AF-V6K5N5-F1
#
_entry.id   AF-V6K5N5-F1
#
_cell.length_a   1.000
_cell.length_b   1.000
_cell.length_c   1.000
_cell.angle_alpha   90.00
_cell.angle_beta   90.00
_cell.angle_gamma   90.00
#
_symmetry.space_group_name_H-M   'P 1'
#
loop_
_entity.id
_entity.type
_entity.pdbx_description
1 polymer ?
#
loop_
_entity_poly.entity_id
_entity_poly.type
_entity_poly.pdbx_seq_one_letter_code
_entity_poly.pdbx_strand_id
1 'polypeptide(L)'
;MTPVQLELSIAVIRQPDHPAGKLSIQERFEAFHELNPWILRHLETLTADCVERGLTRIGIGMLFEVLRWQYGIATQGEPWKLNNDFRSRYVRRLLELHPEWSSLFEMRKIHTV
;
A
#
# COMPACT_ATOMS: atom_id res chain seq x y z
N MET A 1 -11.80 -24.42 -1.52
CA MET A 1 -10.90 -23.26 -1.59
C MET A 1 -10.88 -22.64 -0.22
N THR A 2 -9.85 -22.93 0.57
CA THR A 2 -9.64 -22.33 1.88
C THR A 2 -9.47 -20.83 1.67
N PRO A 3 -10.23 -19.96 2.36
CA PRO A 3 -9.88 -18.55 2.38
C PRO A 3 -8.49 -18.50 3.01
N VAL A 4 -7.51 -18.05 2.24
CA VAL A 4 -6.17 -17.80 2.71
C VAL A 4 -6.28 -16.60 3.66
N GLN A 5 -6.62 -16.86 4.92
CA GLN A 5 -6.36 -15.96 6.03
C GLN A 5 -4.85 -16.02 6.27
N LEU A 6 -4.09 -15.42 5.34
CA LEU A 6 -2.65 -15.27 5.42
C LEU A 6 -2.36 -14.45 6.68
N GLU A 7 -1.65 -15.07 7.62
CA GLU A 7 -1.14 -14.48 8.86
C GLU A 7 -0.06 -13.42 8.57
N LEU A 8 -0.36 -12.44 7.72
CA LEU A 8 0.50 -11.28 7.59
C LEU A 8 0.39 -10.49 8.90
N SER A 9 1.47 -10.51 9.68
CA SER A 9 1.52 -9.81 10.96
C SER A 9 1.35 -8.31 10.72
N ILE A 10 0.19 -7.77 11.08
CA ILE A 10 -0.04 -6.34 11.16
C ILE A 10 0.68 -5.82 12.40
N ALA A 11 1.54 -4.82 12.23
CA ALA A 11 2.27 -4.17 13.29
C ALA A 11 1.88 -2.69 13.37
N VAL A 12 2.02 -2.08 14.55
CA VAL A 12 1.78 -0.64 14.74
C VAL A 12 2.63 0.17 13.76
N ILE A 13 1.99 1.14 13.07
CA ILE A 13 2.68 2.00 12.10
C ILE A 13 3.73 2.85 12.82
N ARG A 14 4.98 2.72 12.39
CA ARG A 14 6.12 3.52 12.85
C ARG A 14 6.34 4.73 11.96
N GLN A 15 6.77 5.84 12.53
CA GLN A 15 7.12 7.06 11.80
C GLN A 15 8.63 7.30 11.92
N PRO A 16 9.29 7.80 10.87
CA PRO A 16 10.69 8.19 10.97
C PRO A 16 10.85 9.45 11.82
N ASP A 17 11.92 9.50 12.61
CA ASP A 17 12.29 10.65 13.45
C ASP A 17 12.92 11.75 12.59
N HIS A 18 12.13 12.49 11.81
CA HIS A 18 12.68 13.53 10.91
C HIS A 18 12.06 14.92 11.13
N PRO A 19 12.87 15.98 11.29
CA PRO A 19 12.37 17.34 11.35
C PRO A 19 11.77 17.72 9.99
N ALA A 20 10.51 18.15 10.00
CA ALA A 20 9.81 18.60 8.81
C ALA A 20 10.59 19.75 8.14
N GLY A 21 11.03 19.58 6.88
CA GLY A 21 11.49 20.73 6.10
C GLY A 21 12.40 20.51 4.88
N LYS A 22 13.03 19.34 4.67
CA LYS A 22 14.03 19.20 3.57
C LYS A 22 13.94 17.96 2.68
N LEU A 23 13.14 16.95 3.02
CA LEU A 23 13.08 15.69 2.26
C LEU A 23 12.01 15.72 1.18
N SER A 24 12.35 15.20 0.00
CA SER A 24 11.41 14.90 -1.08
C SER A 24 10.39 13.85 -0.66
N ILE A 25 9.27 13.75 -1.40
CA ILE A 25 8.26 12.71 -1.16
C ILE A 25 8.87 11.30 -1.30
N GLN A 26 9.86 11.13 -2.17
CA GLN A 26 10.53 9.85 -2.37
C GLN A 26 11.35 9.45 -1.14
N GLU A 27 12.21 10.33 -0.63
CA GLU A 27 13.01 10.05 0.57
C GLU A 27 12.13 9.82 1.81
N ARG A 28 11.05 10.61 1.95
CA ARG A 28 10.05 10.39 3.02
C ARG A 28 9.37 9.04 2.90
N PHE A 29 9.07 8.59 1.67
CA PHE A 29 8.47 7.29 1.43
C PHE A 29 9.44 6.17 1.77
N GLU A 30 10.71 6.25 1.36
CA GLU A 30 11.73 5.24 1.63
C GLU A 30 11.94 5.05 3.13
N ALA A 31 12.20 6.14 3.86
CA ALA A 31 12.35 6.11 5.31
C ALA A 31 11.11 5.53 6.02
N PHE A 32 9.91 5.88 5.55
CA PHE A 32 8.67 5.32 6.08
C PHE A 32 8.51 3.83 5.74
N HIS A 33 8.83 3.42 4.51
CA HIS A 33 8.68 2.05 4.03
C HIS A 33 9.64 1.10 4.74
N GLU A 34 10.88 1.51 4.97
CA GLU A 34 11.89 0.75 5.72
C GLU A 34 11.42 0.41 7.13
N LEU A 35 10.70 1.32 7.78
CA LEU A 35 10.11 1.11 9.11
C LEU A 35 8.84 0.27 9.09
N ASN A 36 8.16 0.18 7.93
CA ASN A 36 6.86 -0.49 7.78
C ASN A 36 6.81 -1.39 6.52
N PRO A 37 7.73 -2.37 6.38
CA PRO A 37 7.77 -3.22 5.18
C PRO A 37 6.53 -4.11 5.05
N TRP A 38 5.84 -4.39 6.17
CA TRP A 38 4.62 -5.19 6.21
C TRP A 38 3.46 -4.59 5.39
N ILE A 39 3.44 -3.27 5.18
CA ILE A 39 2.42 -2.58 4.38
C ILE A 39 2.52 -3.03 2.92
N LEU A 40 3.73 -3.06 2.34
CA LEU A 40 3.92 -3.48 0.96
C LEU A 40 3.47 -4.93 0.76
N ARG A 41 3.86 -5.83 1.66
CA ARG A 41 3.48 -7.26 1.59
C ARG A 41 1.97 -7.47 1.64
N HIS A 42 1.27 -6.67 2.45
CA HIS A 42 -0.20 -6.71 2.49
C HIS A 42 -0.81 -6.18 1.20
N LEU A 43 -0.30 -5.07 0.66
CA LEU A 43 -0.80 -4.53 -0.59
C LEU A 43 -0.59 -5.52 -1.75
N GLU A 44 0.57 -6.18 -1.80
CA GLU A 44 0.89 -7.24 -2.76
C GLU A 44 -0.10 -8.41 -2.66
N THR A 45 -0.39 -8.87 -1.44
CA THR A 45 -1.36 -9.95 -1.20
C THR A 45 -2.77 -9.55 -1.61
N LEU A 46 -3.22 -8.35 -1.21
CA LEU A 46 -4.54 -7.85 -1.61
C LEU A 46 -4.65 -7.68 -3.14
N THR A 47 -3.56 -7.29 -3.81
CA THR A 47 -3.52 -7.20 -5.26
C THR A 47 -3.61 -8.58 -5.91
N ALA A 48 -2.84 -9.56 -5.42
CA ALA A 48 -2.91 -10.94 -5.91
C ALA A 48 -4.33 -11.52 -5.76
N ASP A 49 -4.97 -11.34 -4.60
CA ASP A 49 -6.35 -11.74 -4.35
C ASP A 49 -7.33 -11.12 -5.36
N CYS A 50 -7.13 -9.85 -5.73
CA CYS A 50 -7.95 -9.19 -6.74
C CYS A 50 -7.77 -9.85 -8.12
N VAL A 51 -6.53 -10.16 -8.49
CA VAL A 51 -6.20 -10.83 -9.76
C VAL A 51 -6.81 -12.23 -9.82
N GLU A 52 -6.69 -13.02 -8.75
CA GLU A 52 -7.27 -14.36 -8.67
C GLU A 52 -8.81 -14.35 -8.79
N ARG A 53 -9.44 -13.28 -8.30
CA ARG A 53 -10.89 -13.06 -8.41
C ARG A 53 -11.31 -12.51 -9.79
N GLY A 54 -10.38 -12.32 -10.72
CA GLY A 54 -10.65 -11.86 -12.07
C GLY A 54 -10.92 -10.36 -12.20
N LEU A 55 -10.52 -9.55 -11.21
CA LEU A 55 -10.61 -8.10 -11.34
C LEU A 55 -9.63 -7.63 -12.42
N THR A 56 -10.12 -6.81 -13.33
CA THR A 56 -9.31 -6.26 -14.44
C THR A 56 -8.79 -4.86 -14.14
N ARG A 57 -9.33 -4.19 -13.12
CA ARG A 57 -8.95 -2.83 -12.72
C ARG A 57 -9.11 -2.63 -11.21
N ILE A 58 -8.07 -2.09 -10.56
CA ILE A 58 -8.13 -1.70 -9.14
C ILE A 58 -7.44 -0.35 -8.91
N GLY A 59 -7.92 0.36 -7.89
CA GLY A 59 -7.28 1.58 -7.39
C GLY A 59 -6.50 1.30 -6.11
N ILE A 60 -5.28 1.83 -6.00
CA ILE A 60 -4.49 1.74 -4.76
C ILE A 60 -5.22 2.31 -3.54
N GLY A 61 -6.11 3.29 -3.75
CA GLY A 61 -6.95 3.83 -2.68
C GLY A 61 -7.87 2.77 -2.06
N MET A 62 -8.45 1.88 -2.87
CA MET A 62 -9.27 0.77 -2.39
C MET A 62 -8.45 -0.15 -1.47
N LEU A 63 -7.25 -0.54 -1.92
CA LEU A 63 -6.35 -1.40 -1.13
C LEU A 63 -5.95 -0.75 0.19
N PHE A 64 -5.69 0.56 0.19
CA PHE A 64 -5.40 1.32 1.40
C PHE A 64 -6.57 1.34 2.38
N GLU A 65 -7.81 1.49 1.90
CA GLU A 65 -8.98 1.46 2.78
C GLU A 65 -9.23 0.06 3.37
N VAL A 66 -9.03 -1.00 2.58
CA VAL A 66 -9.08 -2.39 3.08
C VAL A 66 -8.02 -2.60 4.15
N LEU A 67 -6.77 -2.20 3.89
CA LEU A 67 -5.68 -2.33 4.84
C LEU A 67 -5.92 -1.50 6.11
N ARG A 68 -6.49 -0.30 5.99
CA ARG A 68 -6.87 0.54 7.13
C ARG A 68 -7.91 -0.13 8.02
N TRP A 69 -8.92 -0.77 7.42
CA TRP A 69 -9.92 -1.52 8.16
C TRP A 69 -9.30 -2.72 8.89
N GLN A 70 -8.47 -3.51 8.20
CA GLN A 70 -7.74 -4.64 8.81
C GLN A 70 -6.83 -4.17 9.96
N TYR A 71 -6.15 -3.04 9.78
CA TYR A 71 -5.30 -2.45 10.80
C TYR A 71 -6.09 -2.06 12.05
N GLY A 72 -7.24 -1.41 11.91
CA GLY A 72 -8.07 -1.01 13.04
C GLY A 72 -8.54 -2.20 13.88
N ILE A 73 -8.85 -3.33 13.24
CA ILE A 73 -9.20 -4.58 13.92
C ILE A 73 -7.98 -5.15 14.64
N ALA A 74 -6.83 -5.26 13.96
CA ALA A 74 -5.64 -5.90 14.50
C ALA A 74 -4.97 -5.12 15.64
N THR A 75 -5.07 -3.79 15.62
CA THR A 75 -4.39 -2.91 16.59
C THR A 75 -5.31 -2.32 17.65
N GLN A 76 -6.54 -2.83 17.76
CA GLN A 76 -7.53 -2.38 18.75
C GLN A 76 -7.76 -0.86 18.74
N GLY A 77 -7.74 -0.25 17.55
CA GLY A 77 -8.01 1.18 17.37
C GLY A 77 -6.80 2.10 17.39
N GLU A 78 -5.57 1.60 17.26
CA GLU A 78 -4.41 2.48 17.03
C GLU A 78 -4.66 3.42 15.84
N PRO A 79 -4.19 4.67 15.88
CA PRO A 79 -4.41 5.61 14.79
C PRO A 79 -3.74 5.16 13.48
N TRP A 80 -4.48 5.22 12.39
CA TRP A 80 -3.95 5.00 11.04
C TRP A 80 -3.11 6.21 10.59
N LYS A 81 -1.78 6.06 10.62
CA LYS A 81 -0.81 7.14 10.30
C LYS A 81 -0.11 6.95 8.94
N LEU A 82 -0.74 6.25 7.99
CA LEU A 82 -0.18 6.10 6.63
C LEU A 82 -0.55 7.31 5.76
N ASN A 83 0.46 7.97 5.18
CA ASN A 83 0.25 9.13 4.30
C ASN A 83 -0.28 8.71 2.91
N ASN A 84 -1.34 9.39 2.45
CA ASN A 84 -1.92 9.19 1.12
C ASN A 84 -0.97 9.53 -0.03
N ASP A 85 0.00 10.43 0.17
CA ASP A 85 1.02 10.77 -0.83
C ASP A 85 1.85 9.55 -1.26
N PHE A 86 1.99 8.57 -0.37
CA PHE A 86 2.76 7.35 -0.59
C PHE A 86 2.05 6.34 -1.50
N ARG A 87 0.73 6.49 -1.74
CA ARG A 87 -0.04 5.60 -2.62
C ARG A 87 0.63 5.40 -3.98
N SER A 88 1.04 6.50 -4.62
CA SER A 88 1.72 6.46 -5.93
C SER A 88 3.05 5.69 -5.89
N ARG A 89 3.77 5.75 -4.77
CA ARG A 89 5.05 5.07 -4.57
C ARG A 89 4.87 3.59 -4.31
N TYR A 90 3.87 3.21 -3.53
CA TYR A 90 3.50 1.81 -3.37
C TYR A 90 3.05 1.18 -4.70
N VAL A 91 2.28 1.88 -5.54
CA VAL A 91 1.95 1.36 -6.88
C VAL A 91 3.21 1.10 -7.70
N ARG A 92 4.15 2.05 -7.75
CA ARG A 92 5.43 1.85 -8.46
C ARG A 92 6.18 0.63 -7.92
N ARG A 93 6.25 0.49 -6.59
CA ARG A 93 6.94 -0.63 -5.95
C ARG A 93 6.29 -1.98 -6.27
N LEU A 94 4.96 -2.04 -6.29
CA LEU A 94 4.21 -3.23 -6.71
C LEU A 94 4.49 -3.56 -8.18
N LEU A 95 4.51 -2.57 -9.07
CA LEU A 95 4.78 -2.77 -10.49
C LEU A 95 6.24 -3.10 -10.81
N GLU A 96 7.19 -2.67 -9.97
CA GLU A 96 8.59 -3.10 -10.05
C GLU A 96 8.75 -4.58 -9.73
N LEU A 97 8.00 -5.07 -8.73
CA LEU A 97 8.01 -6.47 -8.31
C LEU A 97 7.17 -7.36 -9.22
N HIS A 98 6.04 -6.82 -9.72
CA HIS A 98 5.05 -7.51 -10.55
C HIS A 98 4.68 -6.67 -11.78
N PRO A 99 5.55 -6.63 -12.81
CA PRO A 99 5.28 -5.88 -14.04
C PRO A 99 3.98 -6.33 -14.75
N GLU A 100 3.56 -7.58 -14.55
CA GLU A 100 2.31 -8.15 -15.06
C GLU A 100 1.06 -7.44 -14.54
N TRP A 101 1.12 -6.73 -13.41
CA TRP A 101 0.01 -5.95 -12.85
C TRP A 101 -0.12 -4.54 -13.44
N SER A 102 0.72 -4.17 -14.42
CA SER A 102 0.70 -2.85 -15.05
C SER A 102 -0.66 -2.46 -15.65
N SER A 103 -1.40 -3.42 -16.20
CA SER A 103 -2.74 -3.21 -16.76
C SER A 103 -3.85 -3.13 -15.69
N LEU A 104 -3.57 -3.62 -14.48
CA LEU A 104 -4.51 -3.69 -13.37
C LEU A 104 -4.66 -2.34 -12.66
N PHE A 105 -3.57 -1.58 -12.52
CA PHE A 105 -3.58 -0.26 -11.91
C PHE A 105 -3.84 0.82 -12.95
N GLU A 106 -4.97 1.52 -12.85
CA GLU A 106 -5.18 2.73 -13.64
C GLU A 106 -4.23 3.84 -13.17
N MET A 107 -3.07 3.94 -13.83
CA MET A 107 -2.30 5.17 -13.80
C MET A 107 -3.12 6.21 -14.56
N ARG A 108 -3.86 7.06 -13.83
CA ARG A 108 -4.52 8.22 -14.43
C ARG A 108 -3.48 8.96 -15.26
N LYS A 109 -3.58 8.85 -16.60
CA LYS A 109 -2.91 9.78 -17.49
C LYS A 109 -3.55 11.12 -17.18
N ILE A 110 -2.79 12.03 -16.58
CA ILE A 110 -3.21 13.41 -16.44
C ILE A 110 -3.31 13.90 -17.88
N HIS A 111 -4.53 13.99 -18.41
CA HIS A 111 -4.75 14.66 -19.67
C HIS A 111 -4.56 16.14 -19.38
N THR A 112 -3.39 16.67 -19.73
CA THR A 112 -3.22 18.12 -19.89
C THR A 112 -4.10 18.51 -21.07
N VAL A 113 -5.15 19.27 -20.78
CA VAL A 113 -5.96 19.97 -21.79
C VAL A 113 -5.35 21.35 -22.01
#